data_AF-D9PH14-F1
#
_entry.id   AF-D9PH14-F1
#
_cell.length_a   1.000
_cell.length_b   1.000
_cell.length_c   1.000
_cell.angle_alpha   90.00
_cell.angle_beta   90.00
_cell.angle_gamma   90.00
#
_symmetry.space_group_name_H-M   'P 1'
#
loop_
_entity.id
_entity.type
_entity.pdbx_description
1 polymer ?
#
loop_
_entity_poly.entity_id
_entity_poly.type
_entity_poly.pdbx_seq_one_letter_code
_entity_poly.pdbx_strand_id
1 'polypeptide(L)' 'EGKSEKHLQVFIPVNKLDLAQASIKLQEISTALALKLPIEWQALPNNNLPDDYNIFTLPYKIFE' A
#
# COMPACT_ATOMS: atom_id res chain seq x y z
N GLU A 1 7.31 7.71 -6.95
CA GLU A 1 6.65 9.00 -6.60
C GLU A 1 5.24 9.02 -7.18
N GLY A 2 4.26 9.39 -6.34
CA GLY A 2 2.88 9.59 -6.79
C GLY A 2 2.70 10.92 -7.52
N LYS A 3 1.45 11.34 -7.75
CA LYS A 3 1.13 12.60 -8.45
C LYS A 3 1.71 13.86 -7.77
N SER A 4 2.00 13.79 -6.48
CA SER A 4 2.64 14.86 -5.72
C SER A 4 3.96 14.37 -5.15
N GLU A 5 4.97 15.23 -5.15
CA GLU A 5 6.31 14.95 -4.60
C GLU A 5 6.31 14.54 -3.12
N LYS A 6 5.23 14.84 -2.38
CA LYS A 6 5.05 14.50 -0.96
C LYS A 6 4.54 13.08 -0.71
N HIS A 7 4.03 12.38 -1.73
CA HIS A 7 3.43 11.06 -1.57
C HIS A 7 4.22 10.01 -2.34
N LEU A 8 4.61 8.96 -1.65
CA LEU A 8 5.30 7.80 -2.22
C LEU A 8 4.34 6.62 -2.33
N GLN A 9 4.44 5.89 -3.44
CA GLN A 9 3.80 4.60 -3.63
C GLN A 9 4.88 3.54 -3.49
N VAL A 10 4.74 2.65 -2.52
CA VAL A 10 5.70 1.57 -2.25
C VAL A 10 5.07 0.26 -2.70
N PHE A 11 5.68 -0.38 -3.68
CA PHE A 11 5.24 -1.67 -4.20
C PHE A 11 6.09 -2.78 -3.58
N ILE A 12 5.45 -3.74 -2.93
CA ILE A 12 6.12 -4.90 -2.35
C ILE A 12 5.99 -6.05 -3.36
N PRO A 13 7.08 -6.48 -4.01
CA PRO A 13 7.03 -7.59 -4.95
C PRO A 13 6.68 -8.88 -4.20
N VAL A 14 5.63 -9.56 -4.65
CA VAL A 14 5.18 -10.85 -4.13
C VAL A 14 4.93 -11.81 -5.29
N ASN A 15 5.06 -13.11 -5.03
CA ASN A 15 4.54 -14.14 -5.94
C ASN A 15 2.99 -14.10 -5.94
N LYS A 16 2.35 -14.95 -6.76
CA LYS A 16 0.89 -15.12 -6.71
C LYS A 16 0.42 -15.32 -5.26
N LEU A 17 -0.34 -14.36 -4.77
CA LEU A 17 -0.83 -14.29 -3.41
C LEU A 17 -2.34 -14.09 -3.47
N ASP A 18 -3.07 -14.80 -2.62
CA ASP A 18 -4.50 -14.60 -2.48
C ASP A 18 -4.82 -13.23 -1.86
N LEU A 19 -5.93 -12.62 -2.26
CA LEU A 19 -6.31 -11.28 -1.80
C LEU A 19 -6.50 -11.22 -0.28
N ALA A 20 -7.09 -12.26 0.34
CA ALA A 20 -7.27 -12.30 1.79
C ALA A 20 -5.92 -12.40 2.50
N GLN A 21 -5.02 -13.23 1.97
CA GLN A 21 -3.65 -13.35 2.51
C GLN A 21 -2.84 -12.06 2.34
N ALA A 22 -3.00 -11.37 1.21
CA ALA A 22 -2.37 -10.08 0.96
C ALA A 22 -2.85 -9.02 1.96
N SER A 23 -4.17 -8.95 2.20
CA SER A 23 -4.78 -8.03 3.15
C SER A 23 -4.25 -8.24 4.58
N ILE A 24 -4.16 -9.50 5.03
CA ILE A 24 -3.61 -9.85 6.35
C ILE A 24 -2.15 -9.39 6.47
N LYS A 25 -1.30 -9.75 5.49
CA LYS A 25 0.13 -9.38 5.51
C LYS A 25 0.35 -7.87 5.51
N LEU A 26 -0.45 -7.14 4.74
CA LEU A 26 -0.37 -5.68 4.70
C LEU A 26 -0.80 -5.06 6.03
N GLN A 27 -1.80 -5.62 6.68
CA GLN A 27 -2.23 -5.17 8.00
C GLN A 27 -1.13 -5.39 9.04
N GLU A 28 -0.42 -6.51 9.00
CA GLU A 28 0.74 -6.79 9.86
C GLU A 28 1.86 -5.77 9.63
N ILE A 29 2.21 -5.50 8.38
CA ILE A 29 3.23 -4.51 8.01
C ILE A 29 2.83 -3.10 8.47
N SER A 30 1.58 -2.71 8.20
CA SER A 30 1.04 -1.41 8.61
C SER A 30 1.06 -1.25 10.13
N THR A 31 0.67 -2.30 10.87
CA THR A 31 0.70 -2.29 12.34
C THR A 31 2.11 -2.18 12.87
N ALA A 32 3.07 -2.93 12.31
CA ALA A 32 4.47 -2.86 12.70
C ALA A 32 5.10 -1.48 12.41
N LEU A 33 4.70 -0.83 11.31
CA LEU A 33 5.15 0.52 10.95
C LEU A 33 4.54 1.58 11.88
N ALA A 34 3.27 1.44 12.24
CA ALA A 34 2.55 2.32 13.17
C ALA A 34 3.16 2.34 14.58
N LEU A 35 3.93 1.31 14.97
CA LEU A 35 4.67 1.32 16.24
C LEU A 35 5.85 2.29 16.24
N LYS A 36 6.36 2.67 15.06
CA LYS A 36 7.57 3.51 14.91
C LYS A 36 7.31 4.87 14.28
N LEU A 37 6.24 5.00 13.50
CA LEU A 37 5.92 6.19 12.73
C LEU A 37 4.43 6.56 12.89
N PRO A 38 4.09 7.87 12.84
CA PRO A 38 2.69 8.28 12.76
C PRO A 38 2.06 7.78 11.46
N ILE A 39 0.80 7.36 11.53
CA ILE A 39 0.08 6.80 10.39
C ILE A 39 -0.23 7.92 9.39
N GLU A 40 0.58 8.00 8.34
CA GLU A 40 0.41 8.93 7.20
C GLU A 40 0.35 8.17 5.86
N TRP A 41 0.03 6.87 5.90
CA TRP A 41 -0.04 5.99 4.73
C TRP A 41 -1.37 5.26 4.62
N GLN A 42 -1.67 4.77 3.42
CA GLN A 42 -2.76 3.87 3.12
C GLN A 42 -2.21 2.59 2.49
N ALA A 43 -2.64 1.44 3.00
CA ALA A 43 -2.31 0.14 2.44
C ALA A 43 -3.39 -0.30 1.44
N LEU A 44 -2.97 -0.91 0.33
CA LEU A 44 -3.84 -1.52 -0.67
C LEU A 44 -3.37 -2.96 -0.91
N PRO A 45 -4.29 -3.94 -1.04
CA PRO A 45 -5.75 -3.82 -1.07
C PRO A 45 -6.40 -3.56 0.31
N ASN A 46 -7.49 -2.79 0.31
CA ASN A 46 -8.28 -2.42 1.48
C ASN A 46 -9.73 -2.92 1.34
N ASN A 47 -10.17 -3.74 2.29
CA ASN A 47 -11.51 -4.34 2.30
C ASN A 47 -12.60 -3.37 2.78
N ASN A 48 -12.23 -2.22 3.35
CA ASN A 48 -13.16 -1.20 3.79
C ASN A 48 -13.58 -0.25 2.65
N LEU A 49 -12.94 -0.37 1.49
CA LEU A 49 -13.28 0.39 0.29
C LEU A 49 -13.91 -0.54 -0.75
N PRO A 50 -14.77 -0.02 -1.64
CA PRO A 50 -15.26 -0.79 -2.78
C PRO A 50 -14.10 -1.33 -3.63
N ASP A 51 -14.29 -2.49 -4.23
CA ASP A 51 -13.24 -3.17 -5.01
C ASP A 51 -12.63 -2.28 -6.10
N ASP A 52 -13.44 -1.43 -6.74
CA ASP A 52 -13.01 -0.49 -7.79
C ASP A 52 -12.03 0.59 -7.29
N TYR A 53 -11.93 0.80 -5.97
CA TYR A 53 -10.99 1.72 -5.35
C TYR A 53 -9.67 1.06 -4.97
N ASN A 54 -9.55 -0.27 -5.10
CA ASN A 54 -8.29 -1.01 -4.95
C ASN A 54 -7.41 -0.90 -6.21
N ILE A 55 -7.37 0.29 -6.79
CA ILE A 55 -6.57 0.64 -7.96
C ILE A 55 -5.51 1.68 -7.55
N PHE A 56 -4.37 1.68 -8.23
CA PHE A 56 -3.33 2.67 -8.03
C PHE A 56 -3.05 3.42 -9.32
N THR A 57 -2.69 4.70 -9.19
CA THR A 57 -2.19 5.48 -10.32
C THR A 57 -0.80 4.99 -10.68
N LEU A 58 -0.49 4.96 -11.99
CA LEU A 58 0.83 4.58 -12.45
C LEU A 58 1.91 5.50 -11.85
N PRO A 59 3.06 4.96 -11.44
CA PRO A 59 4.12 5.75 -10.83
C PRO A 59 4.68 6.75 -11.85
N TYR A 60 4.82 8.01 -11.43
CA TYR A 60 5.32 9.09 -12.30
C TYR A 60 6.85 9.08 -12.39
N LYS A 61 7.51 8.62 -11.33
CA LYS A 61 8.96 8.53 -11.22
C LYS A 61 9.35 7.42 -10.24
N ILE A 62 10.45 6.74 -10.51
CA ILE A 62 11.05 5.76 -9.60
C ILE A 62 11.86 6.53 -8.56
N PHE A 63 11.61 6.27 -7.28
CA PHE A 63 12.40 6.80 -6.19
C PHE A 63 13.41 5.71 -5.82
N GLU A 64 14.70 5.97 -6.09
CA GLU A 64 15.84 5.08 -5.74
C GLU A 64 16.43 5.45 -4.38
#